data_AF-A0A3D5XRS4-F1
#
_entry.id   AF-A0A3D5XRS4-F1
#
_cell.length_a   1.000
_cell.length_b   1.000
_cell.length_c   1.000
_cell.angle_alpha   90.00
_cell.angle_beta   90.00
_cell.angle_gamma   90.00
#
_symmetry.space_group_name_H-M   'P 1'
#
loop_
_entity.id
_entity.type
_entity.pdbx_description
1 polymer ?
#
loop_
_entity_poly.entity_id
_entity_poly.type
_entity_poly.pdbx_seq_one_letter_code
_entity_poly.pdbx_strand_id
1 'polypeptide(L)'
;MDKKKTFKIIMYIITCFLLIYIIKNTDFILVLNSIQKIPLYLLFVSLGLQIVTESLLSYQWYRIAKMLSLSGSYIDHYASNCVESFFDAISPGAKIGGEVMRVFFLKDELGYTN
;
A
#
# COMPACT_ATOMS: atom_id res chain seq x y z
N MET A 1 -31.30 -16.42 -4.09
CA MET A 1 -29.90 -16.11 -3.72
C MET A 1 -29.71 -14.62 -3.87
N ASP A 2 -29.19 -13.92 -2.84
CA ASP A 2 -29.01 -12.46 -2.88
C ASP A 2 -28.16 -12.05 -4.09
N LYS A 3 -28.71 -11.21 -4.98
CA LYS A 3 -28.06 -10.78 -6.23
C LYS A 3 -26.66 -10.21 -5.97
N LYS A 4 -26.45 -9.54 -4.83
CA LYS A 4 -25.14 -8.99 -4.44
C LYS A 4 -24.13 -10.09 -4.08
N LYS A 5 -24.60 -11.16 -3.42
CA LYS A 5 -23.75 -12.30 -3.04
C LYS A 5 -23.33 -13.10 -4.28
N THR A 6 -24.26 -13.33 -5.21
CA THR A 6 -23.97 -14.02 -6.48
C THR A 6 -22.95 -13.24 -7.32
N PHE A 7 -23.09 -11.91 -7.42
CA PHE A 7 -22.14 -11.07 -8.16
C PHE A 7 -20.72 -11.13 -7.58
N LYS A 8 -20.57 -11.03 -6.26
CA LYS A 8 -19.25 -11.15 -5.61
C LYS A 8 -18.59 -12.50 -5.88
N ILE A 9 -19.36 -13.59 -5.83
CA ILE A 9 -18.85 -14.94 -6.12
C ILE A 9 -18.37 -15.03 -7.57
N ILE A 10 -19.13 -14.51 -8.53
CA ILE A 10 -18.71 -14.46 -9.94
C ILE A 10 -17.40 -13.68 -10.10
N MET A 11 -17.28 -12.51 -9.46
CA MET A 11 -16.04 -11.72 -9.50
C MET A 11 -14.85 -12.49 -8.92
N TYR A 12 -15.00 -13.17 -7.79
CA TYR A 12 -13.92 -13.99 -7.24
C TYR A 12 -13.53 -15.15 -8.16
N ILE A 13 -14.51 -15.80 -8.80
CA ILE A 13 -14.23 -16.85 -9.78
C ILE A 13 -13.44 -16.30 -10.97
N ILE A 14 -13.85 -15.14 -11.51
CA ILE A 14 -13.14 -14.46 -12.60
C ILE A 14 -11.71 -14.11 -12.18
N THR A 15 -11.53 -13.49 -11.01
CA THR A 15 -10.20 -13.15 -10.47
C THR A 15 -9.32 -14.38 -10.30
N CYS A 16 -9.85 -15.46 -9.69
CA CYS A 16 -9.11 -16.72 -9.53
C CYS A 16 -8.72 -17.33 -10.89
N PHE A 17 -9.64 -17.32 -11.86
CA PHE A 17 -9.38 -17.81 -13.21
C PHE A 17 -8.27 -17.00 -13.90
N LEU A 18 -8.33 -15.66 -13.82
CA LEU A 18 -7.31 -14.77 -14.36
C LEU A 18 -5.96 -14.96 -13.68
N LEU A 19 -5.92 -15.14 -12.36
CA LEU A 19 -4.67 -15.43 -11.63
C LEU A 19 -4.05 -16.76 -12.08
N ILE A 20 -4.86 -17.82 -12.20
CA ILE A 20 -4.38 -19.12 -12.72
C ILE A 20 -3.88 -18.97 -14.15
N TYR A 21 -4.59 -18.21 -14.98
CA TYR A 21 -4.18 -17.94 -16.35
C TYR A 21 -2.83 -17.22 -16.42
N ILE A 22 -2.64 -16.16 -15.62
CA ILE A 22 -1.37 -15.43 -15.56
C ILE A 22 -0.24 -16.36 -15.09
N ILE A 23 -0.46 -17.11 -14.01
CA ILE A 23 0.55 -18.04 -13.47
C ILE A 23 0.94 -19.08 -14.53
N LYS A 24 -0.03 -19.65 -15.26
CA LYS A 24 0.29 -20.65 -16.31
C LYS A 24 1.00 -20.09 -17.52
N ASN A 25 0.72 -18.84 -17.90
CA ASN A 25 1.31 -18.22 -19.10
C ASN A 25 2.59 -17.41 -18.80
N THR A 26 2.95 -17.24 -17.53
CA THR A 26 4.16 -16.50 -17.14
C THR A 26 5.37 -17.44 -17.13
N ASP A 27 6.41 -17.08 -17.89
CA ASP A 27 7.72 -17.73 -17.79
C ASP A 27 8.44 -17.25 -16.51
N PHE A 28 8.20 -17.95 -15.41
CA PHE A 28 8.84 -17.65 -14.13
C PHE A 28 10.35 -17.82 -14.15
N ILE A 29 10.90 -18.68 -15.03
CA ILE A 29 12.34 -18.86 -15.15
C ILE A 29 12.96 -17.60 -15.75
N LEU A 30 12.34 -17.05 -16.79
CA LEU A 30 12.75 -15.78 -17.38
C LEU A 30 12.67 -14.63 -16.35
N VAL A 31 11.59 -14.57 -15.57
CA VAL A 31 11.43 -13.55 -14.50
C VAL A 31 12.53 -13.68 -13.45
N LEU A 32 12.78 -14.88 -12.93
CA LEU A 32 13.83 -15.11 -11.93
C LEU A 32 15.22 -14.80 -12.47
N ASN A 33 15.52 -15.23 -13.70
CA ASN A 33 16.78 -14.92 -14.37
C ASN A 33 16.95 -13.41 -14.59
N SER A 34 15.85 -12.68 -14.81
CA SER A 34 15.89 -11.23 -14.95
C SER A 34 16.16 -10.54 -13.61
N ILE A 35 15.54 -11.00 -12.53
CA ILE A 35 15.78 -10.49 -11.17
C ILE A 35 17.24 -10.72 -10.75
N GLN A 36 17.80 -11.90 -11.04
CA GLN A 36 19.19 -12.23 -10.71
C GLN A 36 20.22 -11.35 -11.46
N LYS A 37 19.84 -10.78 -12.61
CA LYS A 37 20.70 -9.85 -13.37
C LYS A 37 20.67 -8.43 -12.81
N ILE A 38 19.75 -8.10 -11.90
CA ILE A 38 19.67 -6.78 -11.31
C ILE A 38 20.89 -6.58 -10.41
N PRO A 39 21.75 -5.59 -10.70
CA PRO A 39 22.92 -5.36 -9.87
C PRO A 39 22.51 -4.89 -8.48
N LEU A 40 23.18 -5.44 -7.45
CA LEU A 40 22.82 -5.24 -6.04
C LEU A 40 22.83 -3.77 -5.61
N TYR A 41 23.66 -2.92 -6.23
CA TYR A 41 23.67 -1.49 -5.92
C TYR A 41 22.33 -0.79 -6.23
N LEU A 42 21.59 -1.23 -7.26
CA LEU A 42 20.28 -0.68 -7.59
C LEU A 42 19.24 -1.02 -6.51
N LEU A 43 19.38 -2.16 -5.83
CA LEU A 43 18.53 -2.50 -4.68
C LEU A 43 18.77 -1.49 -3.55
N PHE A 44 20.04 -1.20 -3.22
CA PHE A 44 20.37 -0.22 -2.19
C PHE A 44 19.93 1.19 -2.54
N VAL A 45 20.09 1.61 -3.80
CA VAL A 45 19.59 2.91 -4.28
C VAL A 45 18.07 2.97 -4.15
N SER A 46 17.35 1.91 -4.55
CA SER A 46 15.90 1.84 -4.44
C SER A 46 15.43 1.90 -2.99
N LEU A 47 16.10 1.18 -2.08
CA LEU A 47 15.79 1.23 -0.64
C LEU A 47 16.04 2.63 -0.05
N GLY A 48 17.14 3.29 -0.46
CA GLY A 48 17.41 4.67 -0.06
C GLY A 48 16.33 5.64 -0.54
N LEU A 49 15.95 5.54 -1.82
CA LEU A 49 14.85 6.34 -2.39
C LEU A 49 13.51 6.04 -1.71
N GLN A 50 13.26 4.80 -1.28
CA GLN A 50 12.07 4.46 -0.53
C GLN A 50 12.02 5.22 0.80
N ILE A 51 13.11 5.25 1.57
CA ILE A 51 13.18 6.00 2.83
C ILE A 51 12.92 7.49 2.61
N VAL A 52 13.49 8.07 1.55
CA VAL A 52 13.26 9.46 1.18
C VAL A 52 11.79 9.69 0.84
N THR A 53 11.18 8.79 0.07
CA THR A 53 9.77 8.88 -0.33
C THR A 53 8.85 8.83 0.88
N GLU A 54 9.04 7.86 1.78
CA GLU A 54 8.25 7.75 3.00
C GLU A 54 8.38 8.99 3.88
N SER A 55 9.60 9.53 4.03
CA SER A 55 9.84 10.76 4.79
C SER A 55 9.13 11.98 4.20
N LEU A 56 9.17 12.13 2.88
CA LEU A 56 8.51 13.24 2.18
C LEU A 56 6.99 13.15 2.27
N LEU A 57 6.41 11.95 2.12
CA LEU A 57 4.97 11.73 2.26
C LEU A 57 4.50 12.04 3.69
N SER A 58 5.22 11.56 4.70
CA SER A 58 4.94 11.88 6.09
C SER A 58 5.05 13.38 6.39
N TYR A 59 6.02 14.06 5.78
CA TYR A 59 6.14 15.51 5.90
C TYR A 59 4.96 16.25 5.26
N GLN A 60 4.47 15.80 4.11
CA GLN A 60 3.27 16.37 3.47
C GLN A 60 2.06 16.26 4.39
N TRP A 61 1.80 15.07 4.95
CA TRP A 61 0.69 14.86 5.87
C TRP A 61 0.81 15.69 7.14
N TYR A 62 2.01 15.77 7.73
CA TYR A 62 2.27 16.64 8.87
C TYR A 62 1.98 18.11 8.58
N ARG A 63 2.33 18.58 7.37
CA ARG A 63 2.05 19.96 6.95
C ARG A 63 0.55 20.21 6.76
N ILE A 64 -0.17 19.25 6.17
CA ILE A 64 -1.64 19.31 6.03
C ILE A 64 -2.30 19.38 7.40
N ALA A 65 -1.93 18.50 8.33
CA ALA A 65 -2.44 18.50 9.69
C ALA A 65 -2.18 19.84 10.41
N LYS A 66 -0.96 20.38 10.30
CA LYS A 66 -0.63 21.70 10.84
C LYS A 66 -1.46 22.82 10.24
N MET A 67 -1.71 22.81 8.93
CA MET A 67 -2.56 23.82 8.28
C MET A 67 -4.01 23.74 8.78
N LEU A 68 -4.48 22.54 9.10
CA LEU A 68 -5.81 22.30 9.66
C LEU A 68 -5.88 22.46 11.19
N SER A 69 -4.80 22.90 11.84
CA SER A 69 -4.69 23.00 13.30
C SER A 69 -4.98 21.68 14.04
N LEU A 70 -4.70 20.55 13.38
CA LEU A 70 -4.82 19.22 13.95
C LEU A 70 -3.60 18.88 14.81
N SER A 71 -3.83 18.08 15.85
CA SER A 71 -2.81 17.59 16.79
C SER A 71 -1.81 16.63 16.11
N GLY A 72 -0.69 16.36 16.75
CA GLY A 72 0.25 15.33 16.29
C GLY A 72 1.59 15.87 15.80
N SER A 73 2.62 15.09 16.07
CA SER A 73 4.00 15.33 15.67
C SER A 73 4.27 14.76 14.28
N TYR A 74 5.42 15.14 13.70
CA TYR A 74 5.89 14.52 12.46
C TYR A 74 6.05 13.00 12.60
N ILE A 75 6.48 12.53 13.77
CA ILE A 75 6.71 11.09 14.03
C ILE A 75 5.40 10.32 13.95
N ASP A 76 4.30 10.90 14.43
CA ASP A 76 2.98 10.26 14.38
C ASP A 76 2.51 10.09 12.94
N HIS A 77 2.77 11.09 12.09
CA HIS A 77 2.45 11.06 10.67
C HIS A 77 3.40 10.13 9.90
N TYR A 78 4.63 9.97 10.38
CA TYR A 78 5.57 8.98 9.89
C TYR A 78 5.11 7.55 10.19
N ALA A 79 4.72 7.28 11.43
CA ALA A 79 4.17 5.99 11.84
C ALA A 79 2.89 5.65 11.05
N SER A 80 1.98 6.61 10.91
CA SER A 80 0.75 6.46 10.13
C SER A 80 1.04 6.10 8.67
N ASN A 81 2.06 6.72 8.07
CA ASN A 81 2.49 6.42 6.70
C ASN A 81 3.12 5.02 6.56
N CYS A 82 3.89 4.58 7.56
CA CYS A 82 4.41 3.20 7.59
C CYS A 82 3.28 2.17 7.71
N VAL A 83 2.26 2.43 8.51
CA VAL A 83 1.08 1.57 8.64
C VAL A 83 0.35 1.48 7.29
N GLU A 84 0.09 2.61 6.64
CA GLU A 84 -0.47 2.63 5.28
C GLU A 84 0.31 1.75 4.30
N SER A 85 1.62 1.99 4.18
CA SER A 85 2.48 1.24 3.25
C SER A 85 2.48 -0.27 3.53
N PHE A 86 2.38 -0.68 4.80
CA PHE A 86 2.22 -2.10 5.16
C PHE A 86 0.88 -2.67 4.69
N PHE A 87 -0.22 -1.96 4.92
CA PHE A 87 -1.55 -2.42 4.53
C PHE A 87 -1.77 -2.41 3.00
N ASP A 88 -1.15 -1.48 2.29
CA ASP A 88 -1.10 -1.48 0.83
C ASP A 88 -0.32 -2.65 0.25
N ALA A 89 0.74 -3.11 0.93
CA ALA A 89 1.51 -4.27 0.48
C ALA A 89 0.71 -5.58 0.59
N ILE A 90 -0.20 -5.69 1.56
CA ILE A 90 -1.01 -6.91 1.78
C ILE A 90 -2.39 -6.86 1.13
N SER A 91 -2.92 -5.67 0.84
CA SER A 91 -4.25 -5.54 0.25
C SER A 91 -4.20 -5.58 -1.29
N PRO A 92 -4.83 -6.59 -1.93
CA PRO A 92 -4.87 -6.64 -3.38
C PRO A 92 -5.85 -5.59 -3.91
N GLY A 93 -5.31 -4.59 -4.63
CA GLY A 93 -6.09 -3.67 -5.45
C GLY A 93 -6.22 -2.25 -4.90
N ALA A 94 -5.58 -1.33 -5.62
CA ALA A 94 -5.87 0.10 -5.69
C ALA A 94 -5.44 1.02 -4.54
N LYS A 95 -4.52 0.63 -3.64
CA LYS A 95 -4.04 1.47 -2.51
C LYS A 95 -5.13 1.89 -1.50
N ILE A 96 -6.32 1.29 -1.60
CA ILE A 96 -7.46 1.68 -0.75
C ILE A 96 -7.28 1.14 0.67
N GLY A 97 -6.62 0.00 0.83
CA GLY A 97 -6.43 -0.64 2.13
C GLY A 97 -5.56 0.19 3.08
N GLY A 98 -4.45 0.71 2.57
CA GLY A 98 -3.55 1.58 3.32
C GLY A 98 -4.19 2.92 3.68
N GLU A 99 -4.88 3.57 2.75
CA GLU A 99 -5.58 4.85 3.03
C GLU A 99 -6.65 4.71 4.12
N VAL A 100 -7.44 3.63 4.08
CA VAL A 100 -8.44 3.34 5.12
C VAL A 100 -7.75 3.17 6.47
N MET A 101 -6.64 2.43 6.52
CA MET A 101 -5.90 2.22 7.77
C MET A 101 -5.24 3.50 8.28
N ARG A 102 -4.78 4.39 7.39
CA ARG A 102 -4.31 5.73 7.78
C ARG A 102 -5.43 6.50 8.47
N VAL A 103 -6.63 6.53 7.90
CA VAL A 103 -7.78 7.23 8.51
C VAL A 103 -8.12 6.65 9.88
N PHE A 104 -8.16 5.32 10.02
CA PHE A 104 -8.36 4.68 11.33
C PHE A 104 -7.27 5.09 12.33
N PHE A 105 -6.01 5.06 11.92
CA PHE A 105 -4.88 5.46 12.76
C PHE A 105 -4.99 6.93 13.20
N LEU A 106 -5.23 7.85 12.27
CA LEU A 106 -5.35 9.28 12.57
C LEU A 106 -6.55 9.58 13.49
N LYS A 107 -7.65 8.84 13.33
CA LYS A 107 -8.84 8.99 14.18
C LYS A 107 -8.60 8.44 15.59
N ASP A 108 -8.13 7.20 15.68
CA ASP A 108 -8.09 6.48 16.96
C ASP A 108 -6.86 6.86 17.80
N GLU A 109 -5.71 7.13 17.18
CA GLU A 109 -4.46 7.48 17.88
C GLU A 109 -4.26 9.00 18.02
N LEU A 110 -4.66 9.80 17.02
CA LEU A 110 -4.46 11.25 17.04
C LEU A 110 -5.73 12.06 17.33
N GLY A 111 -6.88 11.39 17.45
CA GLY A 111 -8.15 12.02 17.79
C GLY A 111 -8.71 12.88 16.67
N TYR A 112 -8.34 12.64 15.41
CA TYR A 112 -8.85 13.43 14.30
C TYR A 112 -10.33 13.14 14.10
N THR A 113 -11.16 14.17 14.19
CA THR A 113 -12.61 14.09 13.96
C THR A 113 -12.98 14.83 12.68
N ASN A 114 -13.99 14.31 11.96
CA ASN A 114 -14.66 15.06 10.90
C ASN A 114 -15.39 16.28 11.44
#